data_AF-A0A1X7UUJ9-F1
#
_entry.id   AF-A0A1X7UUJ9-F1
#
_cell.length_a   1.000
_cell.length_b   1.000
_cell.length_c   1.000
_cell.angle_alpha   90.00
_cell.angle_beta   90.00
_cell.angle_gamma   90.00
#
_symmetry.space_group_name_H-M   'P 1'
#
loop_
_entity.id
_entity.type
_entity.pdbx_description
1 polymer ?
#
loop_
_entity_poly.entity_id
_entity_poly.type
_entity_poly.pdbx_seq_one_letter_code
_entity_poly.pdbx_strand_id
1 'polypeptide(L)'
;MKFFIVLACLFAYANAHACMLFPEQRGPIPDDILTKSGVDACLVIKDPPCGDAKAEDPKVSFTPGNATVVVIKNLDHFYSQNPGSWELFLWAGGSSGKSVGRFADSSDFKTLDFKAVTIMIPSDAAKGKAILQTSRGSLLTRTAMGISRDSWHKRRATGGRKKTIRKKRKFEIGRPAANTKIGAKRVRAVRTRGGNKKFRALRLDSGNFSWGSEGSTRKTRILDVVYNASNNELVRTKTLVKNCIVQIDSTPFRQWYESYYVLPIGRKKTSRKDKDKEDKEAKDPESDVLTQKRSKHVKRKIAKRRPNAKVDPHVEEQFLTGRLYACVSSRPGQSGRCDGYILEGKELEFYLKKLKSKKGK
;
A
#
# COMPACT_ATOMS: atom_id res chain seq x y z
N MET A 1 12.27 75.20 -18.39
CA MET A 1 11.41 74.91 -17.22
C MET A 1 10.02 74.60 -17.75
N LYS A 2 9.31 73.50 -17.48
CA LYS A 2 9.42 72.39 -16.53
C LYS A 2 8.70 71.19 -17.19
N PHE A 3 9.17 70.00 -16.85
CA PHE A 3 8.58 68.69 -17.12
C PHE A 3 7.07 68.62 -16.83
N PHE A 4 6.33 67.89 -17.67
CA PHE A 4 5.14 67.15 -17.25
C PHE A 4 5.08 65.82 -18.02
N ILE A 5 5.83 64.83 -17.52
CA ILE A 5 5.54 63.42 -17.80
C ILE A 5 4.54 62.99 -16.72
N VAL A 6 3.29 62.80 -17.11
CA VAL A 6 2.27 62.18 -16.26
C VAL A 6 2.57 60.68 -16.20
N LEU A 7 3.46 60.29 -15.30
CA LEU A 7 3.63 58.90 -14.89
C LEU A 7 2.66 58.64 -13.73
N ALA A 8 1.39 58.40 -14.05
CA ALA A 8 0.45 57.83 -13.10
C ALA A 8 0.75 56.33 -12.92
N CYS A 9 1.87 56.00 -12.28
CA CYS A 9 2.05 54.70 -11.66
C CYS A 9 1.01 54.60 -10.53
N LEU A 10 -0.10 53.92 -10.82
CA LEU A 10 -1.11 53.53 -9.83
C LEU A 10 -0.45 52.66 -8.76
N PHE A 11 0.04 53.29 -7.69
CA PHE A 11 0.48 52.61 -6.48
C PHE A 11 -0.74 51.94 -5.84
N ALA A 12 -0.77 50.60 -5.87
CA ALA A 12 -1.73 49.83 -5.11
C ALA A 12 -1.19 49.68 -3.68
N TYR A 13 -1.87 50.26 -2.70
CA TYR A 13 -1.54 50.09 -1.29
C TYR A 13 -2.41 48.97 -0.70
N ALA A 14 -1.80 47.96 -0.07
CA ALA A 14 -2.49 46.97 0.73
C ALA A 14 -2.31 47.31 2.22
N ASN A 15 -3.41 47.42 2.94
CA ASN A 15 -3.48 47.88 4.32
C ASN A 15 -3.62 46.65 5.22
N ALA A 16 -2.64 46.31 6.05
CA ALA A 16 -2.67 45.01 6.75
C ALA A 16 -2.47 45.11 8.26
N HIS A 17 -3.02 44.12 8.97
CA HIS A 17 -2.71 43.81 10.36
C HIS A 17 -1.94 42.48 10.40
N ALA A 18 -0.80 42.46 11.11
CA ALA A 18 0.05 41.28 11.23
C ALA A 18 -0.23 40.56 12.56
N CYS A 19 -0.80 39.36 12.51
CA CYS A 19 -0.98 38.53 13.71
C CYS A 19 0.29 37.69 13.98
N MET A 20 1.44 38.35 14.02
CA MET A 20 2.74 37.73 14.22
C MET A 20 3.16 37.88 15.68
N LEU A 21 3.83 36.86 16.21
CA LEU A 21 4.37 36.85 17.57
C LEU A 21 5.52 37.89 17.66
N PHE A 22 5.24 39.04 18.33
CA PHE A 22 6.13 40.11 18.89
C PHE A 22 6.54 41.32 17.99
N PRO A 23 6.89 42.53 18.56
CA PRO A 23 6.33 43.26 19.72
C PRO A 23 6.40 44.81 19.59
N GLU A 24 5.40 45.46 19.01
CA GLU A 24 5.13 46.89 19.33
C GLU A 24 3.64 47.15 19.63
N GLN A 25 2.80 46.12 19.48
CA GLN A 25 1.35 46.30 19.42
C GLN A 25 0.56 45.41 20.40
N ARG A 26 1.23 44.57 21.20
CA ARG A 26 0.59 43.70 22.21
C ARG A 26 0.89 44.11 23.67
N GLY A 27 1.61 45.21 23.88
CA GLY A 27 2.29 45.46 25.16
C GLY A 27 3.45 44.46 25.37
N PRO A 28 4.28 44.65 26.42
CA PRO A 28 5.31 43.70 26.76
C PRO A 28 4.65 42.37 27.10
N ILE A 29 4.91 41.35 26.29
CA ILE A 29 4.54 39.98 26.62
C ILE A 29 5.62 39.49 27.58
N PRO A 30 5.25 39.02 28.78
CA PRO A 30 6.20 38.48 29.75
C PRO A 30 7.10 37.39 29.15
N ASP A 31 8.41 37.47 29.39
CA ASP A 31 9.42 36.54 28.86
C ASP A 31 9.13 35.07 29.22
N ASP A 32 8.39 34.84 30.30
CA ASP A 32 8.01 33.51 30.78
C ASP A 32 6.97 32.81 29.87
N ILE A 33 6.26 33.56 29.00
CA ILE A 33 5.27 33.01 28.05
C ILE A 33 5.96 32.45 26.79
N LEU A 34 7.08 33.03 26.36
CA LEU A 34 7.88 32.59 25.21
C LEU A 34 8.85 31.44 25.53
N THR A 35 8.95 31.06 26.80
CA THR A 35 9.91 30.07 27.30
C THR A 35 9.22 28.82 27.86
N LYS A 36 7.89 28.74 27.78
CA LYS A 36 7.09 27.59 28.24
C LYS A 36 6.53 26.81 27.04
N SER A 37 6.72 25.49 27.03
CA SER A 37 6.15 24.60 26.01
C SER A 37 4.62 24.46 26.19
N GLY A 38 3.86 24.52 25.09
CA GLY A 38 2.43 24.21 25.10
C GLY A 38 1.51 25.32 25.64
N VAL A 39 1.98 26.58 25.68
CA VAL A 39 1.17 27.72 26.12
C VAL A 39 0.16 28.13 25.04
N ASP A 40 -1.11 28.19 25.42
CA ASP A 40 -2.23 28.51 24.50
C ASP A 40 -2.16 29.92 23.90
N ALA A 41 -1.37 30.83 24.50
CA ALA A 41 -1.12 32.18 23.97
C ALA A 41 -0.53 32.19 22.54
N CYS A 42 0.13 31.10 22.13
CA CYS A 42 0.66 30.91 20.78
C CYS A 42 -0.19 29.98 19.89
N LEU A 43 -1.20 29.32 20.46
CA LEU A 43 -2.00 28.27 19.79
C LEU A 43 -3.40 28.73 19.34
N VAL A 44 -3.67 30.03 19.31
CA VAL A 44 -4.94 30.60 18.79
C VAL A 44 -5.01 30.56 17.25
N ILE A 45 -4.56 29.47 16.63
CA ILE A 45 -4.72 29.25 15.19
C ILE A 45 -5.24 27.83 14.98
N LYS A 46 -6.45 27.55 15.47
CA LYS A 46 -7.18 26.33 15.11
C LYS A 46 -7.98 26.53 13.82
N ASP A 47 -8.43 27.75 13.54
CA ASP A 47 -9.27 28.08 12.39
C ASP A 47 -8.80 29.38 11.71
N PRO A 48 -8.60 29.41 10.37
CA PRO A 48 -8.35 30.64 9.64
C PRO A 48 -9.65 31.39 9.29
N PRO A 49 -9.65 32.75 9.25
CA PRO A 49 -8.53 33.64 9.57
C PRO A 49 -8.39 33.88 11.09
N CYS A 50 -7.18 33.69 11.62
CA CYS A 50 -6.75 34.08 12.97
C CYS A 50 -7.70 33.69 14.14
N GLY A 51 -8.22 32.46 14.17
CA GLY A 51 -9.09 31.99 15.25
C GLY A 51 -10.36 32.83 15.40
N ASP A 52 -10.97 33.19 14.27
CA ASP A 52 -12.15 34.08 14.13
C ASP A 52 -11.90 35.55 14.53
N ALA A 53 -10.65 35.98 14.71
CA ALA A 53 -10.33 37.39 14.93
C ALA A 53 -10.64 38.24 13.68
N LYS A 54 -11.33 39.37 13.87
CA LYS A 54 -11.66 40.31 12.80
C LYS A 54 -10.44 41.16 12.43
N ALA A 55 -10.31 41.50 11.16
CA ALA A 55 -9.30 42.46 10.71
C ALA A 55 -9.57 43.85 11.31
N GLU A 56 -8.64 44.36 12.10
CA GLU A 56 -8.67 45.73 12.63
C GLU A 56 -8.18 46.74 11.59
N ASP A 57 -8.22 48.04 11.93
CA ASP A 57 -7.61 49.07 11.09
C ASP A 57 -6.10 48.84 10.95
N PRO A 58 -5.56 49.03 9.75
CA PRO A 58 -4.19 48.66 9.40
C PRO A 58 -3.18 49.50 10.18
N LYS A 59 -2.25 48.83 10.87
CA LYS A 59 -1.10 49.50 11.50
C LYS A 59 0.16 49.47 10.62
N VAL A 60 0.15 48.70 9.53
CA VAL A 60 1.25 48.57 8.58
C VAL A 60 0.67 48.55 7.15
N SER A 61 1.38 49.15 6.19
CA SER A 61 1.02 49.11 4.77
C SER A 61 2.08 48.38 3.96
N PHE A 62 1.66 47.67 2.92
CA PHE A 62 2.53 46.94 2.01
C PHE A 62 2.30 47.37 0.56
N THR A 63 3.40 47.45 -0.19
CA THR A 63 3.38 47.64 -1.64
C THR A 63 3.56 46.30 -2.35
N PRO A 64 2.96 46.11 -3.54
CA PRO A 64 3.24 44.97 -4.40
C PRO A 64 4.74 44.87 -4.70
N GLY A 65 5.28 43.66 -4.63
CA GLY A 65 6.70 43.39 -4.82
C GLY A 65 7.30 42.51 -3.72
N ASN A 66 8.63 42.53 -3.64
CA ASN A 66 9.38 41.81 -2.61
C ASN A 66 9.23 42.53 -1.27
N ALA A 67 8.77 41.80 -0.24
CA ALA A 67 8.81 42.25 1.15
C ALA A 67 9.53 41.20 1.98
N THR A 68 10.21 41.62 3.05
CA THR A 68 10.88 40.69 3.98
C THR A 68 10.10 40.64 5.28
N VAL A 69 9.75 39.43 5.70
CA VAL A 69 9.04 39.16 6.96
C VAL A 69 9.96 38.38 7.87
N VAL A 70 10.15 38.84 9.10
CA VAL A 70 10.94 38.15 10.12
C VAL A 70 10.00 37.33 11.01
N VAL A 71 10.29 36.03 11.14
CA VAL A 71 9.52 35.10 11.97
C VAL A 71 10.36 34.65 13.15
N ILE A 72 9.78 34.66 14.35
CA ILE A 72 10.38 34.11 15.58
C ILE A 72 9.68 32.80 15.94
N LYS A 73 10.44 31.76 16.30
CA LYS A 73 9.88 30.46 16.71
C LYS A 73 9.70 30.39 18.23
N ASN A 74 8.49 30.13 18.73
CA ASN A 74 8.27 29.80 20.14
C ASN A 74 8.61 28.31 20.44
N LEU A 75 8.73 27.94 21.72
CA LEU A 75 9.25 26.69 22.25
C LEU A 75 8.52 25.44 21.72
N ASP A 76 9.24 24.83 20.80
CA ASP A 76 9.26 23.47 20.26
C ASP A 76 7.97 22.76 19.82
N HIS A 77 7.85 22.62 18.49
CA HIS A 77 7.18 21.47 17.89
C HIS A 77 8.01 20.87 16.75
N PHE A 78 9.35 20.95 16.72
CA PHE A 78 10.10 20.30 15.64
C PHE A 78 9.98 18.77 15.75
N TYR A 79 9.38 18.13 14.75
CA TYR A 79 9.25 16.67 14.71
C TYR A 79 10.27 16.12 13.73
N SER A 80 11.42 15.66 14.23
CA SER A 80 12.55 15.22 13.41
C SER A 80 12.20 14.12 12.41
N GLN A 81 11.19 13.30 12.70
CA GLN A 81 10.74 12.22 11.81
C GLN A 81 9.87 12.71 10.63
N ASN A 82 9.32 13.92 10.70
CA ASN A 82 8.55 14.58 9.63
C ASN A 82 8.78 16.09 9.72
N PRO A 83 9.94 16.59 9.25
CA PRO A 83 10.18 18.03 9.19
C PRO A 83 9.12 18.65 8.27
N GLY A 84 8.22 19.42 8.86
CA GLY A 84 7.15 20.11 8.14
C GLY A 84 7.69 21.34 7.40
N SER A 85 6.78 22.19 6.97
CA SER A 85 7.12 23.52 6.47
C SER A 85 6.19 24.55 7.05
N TRP A 86 6.67 25.79 7.13
CA TRP A 86 5.88 26.95 7.46
C TRP A 86 5.44 27.63 6.18
N GLU A 87 4.16 27.98 6.09
CA GLU A 87 3.58 28.70 4.97
C GLU A 87 3.00 30.04 5.46
N LEU A 88 3.28 31.09 4.71
CA LEU A 88 2.80 32.46 4.92
C LEU A 88 1.60 32.70 4.01
N PHE A 89 0.50 33.18 4.59
CA PHE A 89 -0.73 33.48 3.88
C PHE A 89 -1.11 34.95 4.03
N LEU A 90 -1.53 35.57 2.92
CA LEU A 90 -2.15 36.88 2.89
C LEU A 90 -3.66 36.71 2.68
N TRP A 91 -4.46 37.21 3.63
CA TRP A 91 -5.91 37.16 3.62
C TRP A 91 -6.46 38.56 3.37
N ALA A 92 -7.28 38.76 2.35
CA ALA A 92 -7.84 40.08 2.02
C ALA A 92 -9.38 40.10 2.07
N GLY A 93 -9.97 39.27 2.96
CA GLY A 93 -11.41 39.02 3.06
C GLY A 93 -11.84 37.70 2.40
N GLY A 94 -12.83 37.01 2.96
CA GLY A 94 -13.36 35.73 2.46
C GLY A 94 -12.85 34.47 3.18
N SER A 95 -13.16 33.29 2.64
CA SER A 95 -12.93 31.97 3.26
C SER A 95 -11.58 31.31 2.92
N SER A 96 -10.72 31.94 2.10
CA SER A 96 -9.40 31.39 1.73
C SER A 96 -8.33 32.47 1.49
N GLY A 97 -7.18 32.34 2.14
CA GLY A 97 -5.99 33.19 1.96
C GLY A 97 -5.06 32.69 0.84
N LYS A 98 -4.34 33.61 0.19
CA LYS A 98 -3.32 33.30 -0.83
C LYS A 98 -1.98 33.02 -0.15
N SER A 99 -1.27 31.96 -0.55
CA SER A 99 0.09 31.70 -0.07
C SER A 99 1.08 32.67 -0.73
N VAL A 100 1.89 33.36 0.07
CA VAL A 100 2.86 34.40 -0.37
C VAL A 100 4.31 34.01 -0.09
N GLY A 101 4.54 32.95 0.68
CA GLY A 101 5.87 32.44 0.97
C GLY A 101 5.86 31.13 1.75
N ARG A 102 6.95 30.38 1.67
CA ARG A 102 7.11 29.09 2.37
C ARG A 102 8.58 28.90 2.76
N PHE A 103 8.81 28.33 3.94
CA PHE A 103 10.14 27.92 4.39
C PHE A 103 10.09 26.60 5.14
N ALA A 104 11.15 25.80 5.04
CA ALA A 104 11.25 24.52 5.74
C ALA A 104 11.42 24.73 7.26
N ASP A 105 10.75 23.88 8.04
CA ASP A 105 11.03 23.71 9.48
C ASP A 105 12.24 22.78 9.58
N SER A 106 13.45 23.35 9.62
CA SER A 106 14.72 22.63 9.71
C SER A 106 15.20 22.51 11.16
N SER A 107 16.16 21.60 11.40
CA SER A 107 16.84 21.45 12.69
C SER A 107 17.52 22.73 13.17
N ASP A 108 17.86 23.62 12.22
CA ASP A 108 18.65 24.83 12.47
C ASP A 108 17.78 26.01 12.90
N PHE A 109 16.45 25.91 12.77
CA PHE A 109 15.52 26.93 13.23
C PHE A 109 15.04 26.56 14.63
N LYS A 110 15.78 26.98 15.66
CA LYS A 110 15.52 26.65 17.07
C LYS A 110 14.58 27.66 17.70
N THR A 111 14.14 27.35 18.93
CA THR A 111 13.32 28.26 19.74
C THR A 111 14.03 29.60 19.91
N LEU A 112 13.28 30.70 19.76
CA LEU A 112 13.71 32.10 19.80
C LEU A 112 14.66 32.53 18.68
N ASP A 113 14.95 31.66 17.70
CA ASP A 113 15.66 32.07 16.49
C ASP A 113 14.77 32.92 15.59
N PHE A 114 15.41 33.85 14.89
CA PHE A 114 14.79 34.71 13.89
C PHE A 114 15.07 34.15 12.50
N LYS A 115 14.04 34.08 11.66
CA LYS A 115 14.19 33.72 10.25
C LYS A 115 13.55 34.77 9.37
N ALA A 116 14.37 35.45 8.58
CA ALA A 116 13.91 36.36 7.55
C ALA A 116 13.45 35.56 6.33
N VAL A 117 12.26 35.87 5.83
CA VAL A 117 11.65 35.23 4.67
C VAL A 117 11.22 36.32 3.70
N THR A 118 11.77 36.29 2.51
CA THR A 118 11.35 37.16 1.41
C THR A 118 10.04 36.61 0.84
N ILE A 119 8.99 37.42 0.87
CA ILE A 119 7.68 37.11 0.32
C ILE A 119 7.40 38.00 -0.89
N MET A 120 6.65 37.44 -1.85
CA MET A 120 6.15 38.19 -2.99
C MET A 120 4.70 38.59 -2.71
N ILE A 121 4.46 39.90 -2.62
CA ILE A 121 3.11 40.44 -2.50
C ILE A 121 2.54 40.62 -3.91
N PRO A 122 1.49 39.85 -4.30
CA PRO A 122 0.94 39.92 -5.64
C PRO A 122 0.37 41.31 -5.96
N SER A 123 0.51 41.76 -7.21
CA SER A 123 -0.10 43.01 -7.68
C SER A 123 -1.63 42.98 -7.69
N ASP A 124 -2.23 41.79 -7.64
CA ASP A 124 -3.67 41.55 -7.55
C ASP A 124 -4.16 41.36 -6.10
N ALA A 125 -3.32 41.65 -5.09
CA ALA A 125 -3.75 41.70 -3.71
C ALA A 125 -4.80 42.81 -3.54
N ALA A 126 -5.95 42.48 -2.94
CA ALA A 126 -7.03 43.45 -2.79
C ALA A 126 -6.57 44.65 -1.94
N LYS A 127 -6.86 45.86 -2.44
CA LYS A 127 -6.60 47.12 -1.72
C LYS A 127 -7.58 47.19 -0.55
N GLY A 128 -7.07 47.32 0.68
CA GLY A 128 -7.91 47.34 1.90
C GLY A 128 -7.32 46.46 3.00
N LYS A 129 -8.14 46.18 4.03
CA LYS A 129 -7.77 45.43 5.24
C LYS A 129 -7.35 43.99 4.91
N ALA A 130 -6.11 43.63 5.21
CA ALA A 130 -5.58 42.28 5.02
C ALA A 130 -4.92 41.72 6.29
N ILE A 131 -4.87 40.39 6.41
CA ILE A 131 -4.22 39.68 7.51
C ILE A 131 -3.06 38.87 6.95
N LEU A 132 -1.86 39.07 7.49
CA LEU A 132 -0.71 38.21 7.23
C LEU A 132 -0.63 37.15 8.33
N GLN A 133 -0.68 35.87 7.95
CA GLN A 133 -0.73 34.74 8.88
C GLN A 133 0.36 33.71 8.55
N THR A 134 1.13 33.31 9.56
CA THR A 134 1.96 32.10 9.52
C THR A 134 1.10 30.91 9.93
N SER A 135 1.20 29.82 9.17
CA SER A 135 0.69 28.52 9.63
C SER A 135 1.79 27.50 9.48
N ARG A 136 1.87 26.60 10.46
CA ARG A 136 2.61 25.38 10.22
C ARG A 136 1.78 24.59 9.22
N GLY A 137 2.34 24.40 8.03
CA GLY A 137 2.03 23.26 7.18
C GLY A 137 2.46 22.01 7.92
N SER A 138 1.76 21.69 9.02
CA SER A 138 1.59 20.30 9.32
C SER A 138 1.01 19.74 8.03
N LEU A 139 1.51 18.59 7.62
CA LEU A 139 0.58 17.62 7.13
C LEU A 139 -0.45 17.46 8.26
N LEU A 140 -1.40 18.39 8.38
CA LEU A 140 -2.79 18.06 8.49
C LEU A 140 -2.91 17.07 7.36
N THR A 141 -2.65 15.82 7.71
CA THR A 141 -3.60 14.79 7.47
C THR A 141 -4.95 15.49 7.65
N ARG A 142 -5.48 16.05 6.54
CA ARG A 142 -6.73 15.56 5.98
C ARG A 142 -6.76 14.15 6.49
N THR A 143 -7.47 13.95 7.61
CA THR A 143 -7.72 12.62 8.13
C THR A 143 -8.39 12.01 6.93
N ALA A 144 -7.59 11.30 6.13
CA ALA A 144 -7.99 10.83 4.84
C ALA A 144 -9.00 9.79 5.21
N MET A 145 -10.26 10.23 5.25
CA MET A 145 -11.35 9.49 5.84
C MET A 145 -11.31 8.15 5.15
N GLY A 146 -10.96 7.12 5.93
CA GLY A 146 -10.67 5.80 5.38
C GLY A 146 -11.83 5.30 4.54
N ILE A 147 -11.53 4.33 3.67
CA ILE A 147 -12.55 3.62 2.89
C ILE A 147 -13.67 3.20 3.85
N SER A 148 -14.92 3.55 3.54
CA SER A 148 -16.10 3.12 4.31
C SER A 148 -16.83 2.04 3.55
N ARG A 149 -17.34 1.04 4.26
CA ARG A 149 -18.17 -0.04 3.71
C ARG A 149 -19.68 0.27 3.79
N ASP A 150 -20.06 1.46 4.26
CA ASP A 150 -21.47 1.87 4.31
C ASP A 150 -22.10 1.94 2.90
N SER A 151 -23.43 2.02 2.85
CA SER A 151 -24.20 2.18 1.60
C SER A 151 -24.91 3.53 1.52
N TRP A 152 -24.66 4.45 2.46
CA TRP A 152 -25.31 5.75 2.54
C TRP A 152 -24.83 6.71 1.45
N HIS A 153 -23.60 6.53 0.97
CA HIS A 153 -23.08 7.24 -0.19
C HIS A 153 -23.64 6.70 -1.53
N LYS A 154 -24.29 5.53 -1.54
CA LYS A 154 -24.91 4.94 -2.74
C LYS A 154 -26.33 5.48 -2.95
N ARG A 155 -26.81 5.44 -4.19
CA ARG A 155 -28.20 5.79 -4.54
C ARG A 155 -29.21 4.82 -3.90
N ARG A 156 -30.46 5.26 -3.79
CA ARG A 156 -31.61 4.39 -3.47
C ARG A 156 -31.90 3.45 -4.63
N ALA A 157 -32.69 2.40 -4.40
CA ALA A 157 -33.17 1.52 -5.47
C ALA A 157 -33.94 2.31 -6.54
N THR A 158 -34.67 3.35 -6.13
CA THR A 158 -35.36 4.30 -7.03
C THR A 158 -34.44 5.27 -7.78
N GLY A 159 -33.11 5.20 -7.59
CA GLY A 159 -32.14 6.11 -8.20
C GLY A 159 -31.96 7.45 -7.45
N GLY A 160 -32.85 7.79 -6.53
CA GLY A 160 -32.75 9.01 -5.72
C GLY A 160 -31.50 9.06 -4.82
N ARG A 161 -30.97 10.26 -4.58
CA ARG A 161 -29.83 10.48 -3.67
C ARG A 161 -30.26 10.24 -2.21
N LYS A 162 -29.42 9.58 -1.42
CA LYS A 162 -29.64 9.43 0.03
C LYS A 162 -28.99 10.59 0.78
N LYS A 163 -29.72 11.21 1.70
CA LYS A 163 -29.16 12.17 2.65
C LYS A 163 -28.33 11.42 3.70
N THR A 164 -27.14 11.91 3.99
CA THR A 164 -26.28 11.32 5.02
C THR A 164 -26.82 11.67 6.40
N ILE A 165 -27.25 10.67 7.18
CA ILE A 165 -27.85 10.87 8.50
C ILE A 165 -26.83 10.95 9.64
N ARG A 166 -25.60 10.44 9.42
CA ARG A 166 -24.56 10.35 10.45
C ARG A 166 -23.16 10.38 9.84
N LYS A 167 -22.16 10.73 10.66
CA LYS A 167 -20.74 10.64 10.31
C LYS A 167 -20.29 9.17 10.15
N LYS A 168 -19.17 8.95 9.42
CA LYS A 168 -18.56 7.61 9.23
C LYS A 168 -18.16 6.99 10.57
N ARG A 169 -18.32 5.67 10.71
CA ARG A 169 -17.98 4.95 11.95
C ARG A 169 -16.80 4.02 11.78
N LYS A 170 -15.99 3.88 12.83
CA LYS A 170 -14.79 3.03 12.85
C LYS A 170 -15.09 1.55 12.53
N PHE A 171 -16.27 1.05 12.88
CA PHE A 171 -16.66 -0.33 12.60
C PHE A 171 -17.01 -0.59 11.11
N GLU A 172 -17.22 0.46 10.31
CA GLU A 172 -17.47 0.39 8.86
C GLU A 172 -16.18 0.50 8.03
N ILE A 173 -15.01 0.57 8.67
CA ILE A 173 -13.75 0.80 7.97
C ILE A 173 -13.40 -0.35 7.01
N GLY A 174 -13.11 0.02 5.77
CA GLY A 174 -12.47 -0.78 4.76
C GLY A 174 -10.95 -0.57 4.79
N ARG A 175 -10.20 -1.58 4.34
CA ARG A 175 -8.76 -1.47 4.15
C ARG A 175 -8.46 -1.60 2.65
N PRO A 176 -7.40 -0.93 2.13
CA PRO A 176 -6.96 -1.12 0.75
C PRO A 176 -6.72 -2.59 0.41
N ALA A 177 -6.72 -2.95 -0.87
CA ALA A 177 -6.37 -4.30 -1.30
C ALA A 177 -4.91 -4.64 -0.93
N ALA A 178 -4.60 -5.94 -0.80
CA ALA A 178 -3.25 -6.40 -0.47
C ALA A 178 -2.35 -6.59 -1.72
N ASN A 179 -2.96 -6.94 -2.86
CA ASN A 179 -2.30 -7.19 -4.14
C ASN A 179 -1.07 -8.12 -4.01
N THR A 180 -1.26 -9.27 -3.35
CA THR A 180 -0.22 -10.27 -3.09
C THR A 180 0.48 -10.68 -4.39
N LYS A 181 1.81 -10.59 -4.44
CA LYS A 181 2.62 -11.00 -5.60
C LYS A 181 3.42 -12.26 -5.31
N ILE A 182 3.93 -12.89 -6.37
CA ILE A 182 4.95 -13.92 -6.24
C ILE A 182 6.27 -13.27 -5.79
N GLY A 183 6.94 -13.86 -4.80
CA GLY A 183 8.26 -13.43 -4.33
C GLY A 183 8.50 -13.79 -2.87
N ALA A 184 9.68 -13.44 -2.35
CA ALA A 184 10.09 -13.76 -0.98
C ALA A 184 9.01 -13.39 0.05
N LYS A 185 8.66 -14.33 0.93
CA LYS A 185 7.54 -14.24 1.86
C LYS A 185 7.59 -12.95 2.68
N ARG A 186 6.60 -12.08 2.47
CA ARG A 186 6.41 -10.85 3.25
C ARG A 186 4.95 -10.75 3.67
N VAL A 187 4.71 -10.92 4.97
CA VAL A 187 3.36 -10.92 5.56
C VAL A 187 3.31 -9.90 6.69
N ARG A 188 2.29 -9.04 6.70
CA ARG A 188 2.04 -8.08 7.77
C ARG A 188 0.86 -8.52 8.61
N ALA A 189 1.02 -8.58 9.92
CA ALA A 189 -0.10 -8.74 10.84
C ALA A 189 -0.89 -7.43 10.93
N VAL A 190 -2.22 -7.52 10.83
CA VAL A 190 -3.13 -6.38 10.87
C VAL A 190 -4.14 -6.60 11.99
N ARG A 191 -4.16 -5.71 12.98
CA ARG A 191 -5.20 -5.70 14.02
C ARG A 191 -6.56 -5.36 13.39
N THR A 192 -7.57 -6.14 13.75
CA THR A 192 -8.96 -6.00 13.33
C THR A 192 -9.88 -5.76 14.53
N ARG A 193 -11.19 -5.68 14.28
CA ARG A 193 -12.20 -5.44 15.32
C ARG A 193 -12.11 -6.52 16.40
N GLY A 194 -12.28 -6.12 17.67
CA GLY A 194 -12.22 -7.04 18.80
C GLY A 194 -10.81 -7.52 19.16
N GLY A 195 -9.75 -6.89 18.64
CA GLY A 195 -8.37 -7.28 18.96
C GLY A 195 -7.81 -8.41 18.10
N ASN A 196 -8.65 -9.11 17.32
CA ASN A 196 -8.25 -10.18 16.41
C ASN A 196 -7.20 -9.73 15.39
N LYS A 197 -6.33 -10.65 14.95
CA LYS A 197 -5.32 -10.41 13.93
C LYS A 197 -5.70 -11.09 12.62
N LYS A 198 -5.48 -10.39 11.50
CA LYS A 198 -5.46 -10.97 10.16
C LYS A 198 -4.06 -10.85 9.58
N PHE A 199 -3.69 -11.77 8.72
CA PHE A 199 -2.39 -11.78 8.08
C PHE A 199 -2.53 -11.34 6.63
N ARG A 200 -1.89 -10.22 6.30
CA ARG A 200 -1.90 -9.67 4.96
C ARG A 200 -0.62 -10.06 4.25
N ALA A 201 -0.70 -11.02 3.34
CA ALA A 201 0.40 -11.31 2.44
C ALA A 201 0.59 -10.15 1.45
N LEU A 202 1.83 -9.69 1.33
CA LEU A 202 2.28 -8.78 0.26
C LEU A 202 3.01 -9.56 -0.82
N ARG A 203 3.81 -10.55 -0.39
CA ARG A 203 4.52 -11.47 -1.29
C ARG A 203 4.53 -12.88 -0.71
N LEU A 204 4.39 -13.88 -1.56
CA LEU A 204 4.50 -15.31 -1.23
C LEU A 204 5.17 -16.04 -2.40
N ASP A 205 6.00 -17.03 -2.10
CA ASP A 205 6.74 -17.86 -3.07
C ASP A 205 6.34 -19.34 -3.01
N SER A 206 5.73 -19.75 -1.90
CA SER A 206 5.39 -21.13 -1.59
C SER A 206 4.02 -21.21 -0.92
N GLY A 207 3.40 -22.38 -1.06
CA GLY A 207 2.06 -22.67 -0.59
C GLY A 207 1.89 -24.14 -0.25
N ASN A 208 0.86 -24.47 0.53
CA ASN A 208 0.48 -25.87 0.75
C ASN A 208 -0.58 -26.26 -0.28
N PHE A 209 -0.25 -27.24 -1.12
CA PHE A 209 -1.16 -27.74 -2.15
C PHE A 209 -1.55 -29.18 -1.82
N SER A 210 -2.83 -29.50 -2.00
CA SER A 210 -3.38 -30.85 -1.80
C SER A 210 -3.55 -31.55 -3.15
N TRP A 211 -3.10 -32.79 -3.22
CA TRP A 211 -3.49 -33.72 -4.28
C TRP A 211 -4.78 -34.41 -3.84
N GLY A 212 -5.89 -34.10 -4.52
CA GLY A 212 -7.24 -34.49 -4.11
C GLY A 212 -7.46 -36.00 -4.15
N SER A 213 -7.16 -36.63 -5.28
CA SER A 213 -7.27 -38.08 -5.48
C SER A 213 -6.44 -38.90 -4.49
N GLU A 214 -5.23 -38.43 -4.19
CA GLU A 214 -4.26 -39.14 -3.35
C GLU A 214 -4.33 -38.79 -1.85
N GLY A 215 -5.13 -37.79 -1.47
CA GLY A 215 -5.25 -37.34 -0.08
C GLY A 215 -3.95 -36.82 0.54
N SER A 216 -3.02 -36.31 -0.28
CA SER A 216 -1.68 -35.89 0.16
C SER A 216 -1.49 -34.40 0.01
N THR A 217 -1.04 -33.72 1.06
CA THR A 217 -0.72 -32.28 1.02
C THR A 217 0.78 -32.07 1.15
N ARG A 218 1.35 -31.26 0.26
CA ARG A 218 2.77 -30.90 0.28
C ARG A 218 2.96 -29.41 0.12
N LYS A 219 4.00 -28.90 0.76
CA LYS A 219 4.46 -27.53 0.56
C LYS A 219 5.27 -27.50 -0.73
N THR A 220 4.86 -26.66 -1.67
CA THR A 220 5.53 -26.53 -2.98
C THR A 220 5.71 -25.06 -3.33
N ARG A 221 6.62 -24.80 -4.26
CA ARG A 221 6.85 -23.45 -4.80
C ARG A 221 5.79 -23.13 -5.84
N ILE A 222 5.30 -21.89 -5.80
CA ILE A 222 4.43 -21.33 -6.83
C ILE A 222 5.34 -20.75 -7.90
N LEU A 223 5.30 -21.32 -9.10
CA LEU A 223 6.13 -20.90 -10.22
C LEU A 223 5.50 -19.70 -10.91
N ASP A 224 4.23 -19.82 -11.29
CA ASP A 224 3.57 -18.79 -12.07
C ASP A 224 2.05 -18.72 -11.85
N VAL A 225 1.44 -17.56 -12.16
CA VAL A 225 -0.01 -17.41 -12.28
C VAL A 225 -0.38 -17.47 -13.76
N VAL A 226 -1.22 -18.43 -14.13
CA VAL A 226 -1.53 -18.73 -15.55
C VAL A 226 -2.94 -18.28 -15.93
N TYR A 227 -3.90 -18.40 -15.03
CA TYR A 227 -5.28 -18.00 -15.30
C TYR A 227 -5.94 -17.35 -14.09
N ASN A 228 -6.81 -16.38 -14.37
CA ASN A 228 -7.67 -15.76 -13.38
C ASN A 228 -9.03 -15.48 -14.03
N ALA A 229 -10.10 -15.94 -13.39
CA ALA A 229 -11.45 -15.80 -13.92
C ALA A 229 -11.93 -14.34 -13.96
N SER A 230 -11.44 -13.48 -13.07
CA SER A 230 -11.98 -12.12 -12.92
C SER A 230 -11.36 -11.10 -13.89
N ASN A 231 -10.05 -11.14 -14.09
CA ASN A 231 -9.35 -10.18 -14.94
C ASN A 231 -7.98 -10.72 -15.40
N ASN A 232 -7.65 -10.50 -16.67
CA ASN A 232 -6.34 -10.79 -17.26
C ASN A 232 -5.19 -9.97 -16.66
N GLU A 233 -5.44 -8.76 -16.15
CA GLU A 233 -4.40 -7.94 -15.49
C GLU A 233 -3.83 -8.60 -14.25
N LEU A 234 -4.63 -9.41 -13.54
CA LEU A 234 -4.16 -10.16 -12.39
C LEU A 234 -3.18 -11.27 -12.78
N VAL A 235 -3.33 -11.83 -13.99
CA VAL A 235 -2.39 -12.80 -14.56
C VAL A 235 -1.12 -12.09 -15.02
N ARG A 236 -1.23 -10.98 -15.75
CA ARG A 236 -0.06 -10.19 -16.20
C ARG A 236 0.82 -9.76 -15.05
N THR A 237 0.19 -9.24 -14.00
CA THR A 237 0.89 -8.73 -12.82
C THR A 237 1.19 -9.80 -11.77
N LYS A 238 0.89 -11.08 -12.01
CA LYS A 238 1.17 -12.21 -11.10
C LYS A 238 0.59 -12.02 -9.70
N THR A 239 -0.68 -11.57 -9.64
CA THR A 239 -1.39 -11.35 -8.38
C THR A 239 -2.09 -12.62 -7.90
N LEU A 240 -1.76 -13.06 -6.69
CA LEU A 240 -2.34 -14.23 -6.04
C LEU A 240 -3.66 -13.87 -5.34
N VAL A 241 -4.76 -14.46 -5.81
CA VAL A 241 -6.11 -14.32 -5.24
C VAL A 241 -6.76 -15.70 -5.08
N LYS A 242 -7.85 -15.77 -4.33
CA LYS A 242 -8.66 -17.00 -4.29
C LYS A 242 -9.13 -17.33 -5.71
N ASN A 243 -9.09 -18.60 -6.07
CA ASN A 243 -9.51 -19.16 -7.33
C ASN A 243 -8.65 -18.74 -8.54
N CYS A 244 -7.42 -18.25 -8.30
CA CYS A 244 -6.45 -18.13 -9.38
C CYS A 244 -5.84 -19.51 -9.67
N ILE A 245 -5.57 -19.76 -10.94
CA ILE A 245 -4.91 -20.98 -11.40
C ILE A 245 -3.42 -20.68 -11.54
N VAL A 246 -2.63 -21.48 -10.84
CA VAL A 246 -1.20 -21.34 -10.72
C VAL A 246 -0.49 -22.59 -11.27
N GLN A 247 0.74 -22.41 -11.72
CA GLN A 247 1.68 -23.50 -11.91
C GLN A 247 2.51 -23.68 -10.65
N ILE A 248 2.58 -24.91 -10.15
CA ILE A 248 3.38 -25.29 -8.99
C ILE A 248 4.46 -26.29 -9.39
N ASP A 249 5.53 -26.32 -8.61
CA ASP A 249 6.57 -27.34 -8.72
C ASP A 249 6.02 -28.73 -8.34
N SER A 250 6.24 -29.71 -9.22
CA SER A 250 5.77 -31.08 -9.02
C SER A 250 6.70 -31.95 -8.17
N THR A 251 7.95 -31.51 -7.94
CA THR A 251 9.00 -32.31 -7.29
C THR A 251 8.57 -32.90 -5.95
N PRO A 252 7.94 -32.16 -5.03
CA PRO A 252 7.54 -32.71 -3.73
C PRO A 252 6.43 -33.78 -3.84
N PHE A 253 5.57 -33.69 -4.86
CA PHE A 253 4.54 -34.70 -5.12
C PHE A 253 5.11 -35.93 -5.82
N ARG A 254 6.06 -35.74 -6.74
CA ARG A 254 6.78 -36.85 -7.40
C ARG A 254 7.53 -37.70 -6.37
N GLN A 255 8.34 -37.07 -5.53
CA GLN A 255 9.07 -37.76 -4.45
C GLN A 255 8.12 -38.51 -3.52
N TRP A 256 6.99 -37.90 -3.16
CA TRP A 256 5.99 -38.55 -2.34
C TRP A 256 5.39 -39.79 -3.03
N TYR A 257 4.98 -39.68 -4.29
CA TYR A 257 4.39 -40.76 -5.06
C TYR A 257 5.36 -41.95 -5.21
N GLU A 258 6.61 -41.67 -5.58
CA GLU A 258 7.68 -42.67 -5.68
C GLU A 258 7.92 -43.37 -4.33
N SER A 259 7.91 -42.63 -3.22
CA SER A 259 8.05 -43.22 -1.88
C SER A 259 6.83 -44.03 -1.43
N TYR A 260 5.63 -43.65 -1.87
CA TYR A 260 4.37 -44.21 -1.38
C TYR A 260 3.96 -45.48 -2.11
N TYR A 261 4.10 -45.49 -3.44
CA TYR A 261 3.73 -46.61 -4.32
C TYR A 261 4.92 -47.42 -4.86
N VAL A 262 6.13 -46.85 -4.81
CA VAL A 262 7.34 -47.45 -5.41
C VAL A 262 7.13 -47.68 -6.91
N LEU A 263 6.57 -46.65 -7.55
CA LEU A 263 6.35 -46.57 -8.99
C LEU A 263 6.91 -45.23 -9.47
N PRO A 264 7.62 -45.22 -10.61
CA PRO A 264 8.07 -43.96 -11.20
C PRO A 264 6.86 -43.21 -11.76
N ILE A 265 6.83 -41.88 -11.58
CA ILE A 265 5.85 -40.99 -12.21
C ILE A 265 6.59 -39.86 -12.92
N GLY A 266 6.27 -39.63 -14.19
CA GLY A 266 6.91 -38.55 -14.97
C GLY A 266 8.41 -38.74 -15.21
N ARG A 267 8.94 -39.97 -15.20
CA ARG A 267 10.28 -40.27 -15.75
C ARG A 267 10.12 -40.47 -17.27
N LYS A 268 10.91 -39.78 -18.10
CA LYS A 268 10.95 -40.07 -19.54
C LYS A 268 11.36 -41.54 -19.70
N LYS A 269 10.64 -42.29 -20.54
CA LYS A 269 11.12 -43.60 -21.01
C LYS A 269 12.36 -43.36 -21.85
N THR A 270 13.53 -43.34 -21.23
CA THR A 270 14.79 -43.49 -21.95
C THR A 270 14.80 -44.86 -22.62
N SER A 271 15.22 -44.88 -23.89
CA SER A 271 15.34 -46.11 -24.67
C SER A 271 16.35 -47.05 -23.98
N ARG A 272 16.24 -48.36 -24.20
CA ARG A 272 17.08 -49.39 -23.54
C ARG A 272 18.59 -49.11 -23.57
N LYS A 273 19.10 -48.30 -24.51
CA LYS A 273 20.53 -47.97 -24.67
C LYS A 273 21.06 -46.89 -23.72
N ASP A 274 20.21 -46.04 -23.14
CA ASP A 274 20.65 -44.97 -22.23
C ASP A 274 20.68 -45.40 -20.76
N LYS A 275 19.97 -46.50 -20.43
CA LYS A 275 19.96 -47.08 -19.08
C LYS A 275 21.36 -47.49 -18.62
N ASP A 276 22.15 -48.07 -19.52
CA ASP A 276 23.52 -48.53 -19.22
C ASP A 276 24.53 -47.39 -19.00
N LYS A 277 24.19 -46.14 -19.38
CA LYS A 277 25.02 -44.95 -19.13
C LYS A 277 24.58 -44.15 -17.90
N GLU A 278 23.27 -44.03 -17.66
CA GLU A 278 22.75 -43.36 -16.45
C GLU A 278 23.05 -44.17 -15.17
N ASP A 279 23.10 -45.51 -15.26
CA ASP A 279 23.44 -46.39 -14.15
C ASP A 279 24.92 -46.26 -13.68
N LYS A 280 25.80 -45.59 -14.45
CA LYS A 280 27.19 -45.32 -14.07
C LYS A 280 27.42 -43.96 -13.41
N GLU A 281 26.45 -43.05 -13.47
CA GLU A 281 26.50 -41.71 -12.85
C GLU A 281 25.59 -41.57 -11.62
N ALA A 282 24.94 -42.66 -11.20
CA ALA A 282 24.24 -42.73 -9.92
C ALA A 282 25.25 -42.79 -8.78
N LYS A 283 25.52 -41.64 -8.15
CA LYS A 283 25.99 -41.59 -6.76
C LYS A 283 25.09 -42.47 -5.90
N ASP A 284 25.67 -43.56 -5.41
CA ASP A 284 25.12 -44.52 -4.44
C ASP A 284 23.76 -45.17 -4.78
N PRO A 285 23.69 -46.48 -5.12
CA PRO A 285 22.45 -47.22 -5.39
C PRO A 285 21.52 -47.38 -4.17
N GLU A 286 21.93 -46.89 -3.00
CA GLU A 286 21.14 -46.83 -1.77
C GLU A 286 20.29 -45.54 -1.67
N SER A 287 20.55 -44.54 -2.52
CA SER A 287 19.89 -43.23 -2.48
C SER A 287 18.61 -43.14 -3.31
N ASP A 288 18.40 -44.02 -4.31
CA ASP A 288 17.18 -44.01 -5.12
C ASP A 288 16.03 -44.75 -4.39
N VAL A 289 14.97 -44.01 -4.10
CA VAL A 289 13.81 -44.47 -3.30
C VAL A 289 13.13 -45.69 -3.92
N LEU A 290 13.33 -45.94 -5.22
CA LEU A 290 12.76 -47.08 -5.93
C LEU A 290 13.48 -48.40 -5.63
N THR A 291 14.81 -48.39 -5.50
CA THR A 291 15.66 -49.60 -5.39
C THR A 291 15.97 -49.98 -3.95
N GLN A 292 15.68 -49.12 -2.98
CA GLN A 292 15.97 -49.35 -1.57
C GLN A 292 15.38 -50.68 -1.05
N LYS A 293 16.21 -51.49 -0.38
CA LYS A 293 15.78 -52.73 0.30
C LYS A 293 14.83 -52.37 1.44
N ARG A 294 13.62 -52.96 1.43
CA ARG A 294 12.57 -52.72 2.44
C ARG A 294 12.21 -54.00 3.20
N SER A 295 11.79 -53.84 4.45
CA SER A 295 11.32 -54.94 5.29
C SER A 295 10.08 -55.62 4.69
N LYS A 296 9.86 -56.90 5.05
CA LYS A 296 8.71 -57.69 4.56
C LYS A 296 7.36 -57.00 4.87
N HIS A 297 7.25 -56.36 6.03
CA HIS A 297 6.04 -55.62 6.41
C HIS A 297 5.74 -54.44 5.48
N VAL A 298 6.76 -53.65 5.12
CA VAL A 298 6.60 -52.49 4.23
C VAL A 298 6.25 -52.96 2.80
N LYS A 299 6.87 -54.04 2.30
CA LYS A 299 6.51 -54.63 1.00
C LYS A 299 5.03 -55.02 0.93
N ARG A 300 4.49 -55.65 1.98
CA ARG A 300 3.06 -56.00 2.08
C ARG A 300 2.16 -54.75 2.03
N LYS A 301 2.55 -53.67 2.72
CA LYS A 301 1.81 -52.40 2.71
C LYS A 301 1.79 -51.75 1.33
N ILE A 302 2.92 -51.79 0.61
CA ILE A 302 3.03 -51.26 -0.77
C ILE A 302 2.17 -52.09 -1.72
N ALA A 303 2.24 -53.43 -1.64
CA ALA A 303 1.43 -54.31 -2.47
C ALA A 303 -0.08 -54.03 -2.34
N LYS A 304 -0.55 -53.72 -1.12
CA LYS A 304 -1.94 -53.32 -0.87
C LYS A 304 -2.32 -51.98 -1.52
N ARG A 305 -1.37 -51.05 -1.68
CA ARG A 305 -1.60 -49.70 -2.22
C ARG A 305 -1.53 -49.64 -3.74
N ARG A 306 -0.67 -50.45 -4.35
CA ARG A 306 -0.40 -50.45 -5.80
C ARG A 306 -1.65 -50.45 -6.70
N PRO A 307 -2.73 -51.20 -6.40
CA PRO A 307 -3.93 -51.18 -7.22
C PRO A 307 -4.57 -49.78 -7.35
N ASN A 308 -4.41 -48.92 -6.34
CA ASN A 308 -4.99 -47.58 -6.31
C ASN A 308 -4.09 -46.52 -6.97
N ALA A 309 -2.91 -46.89 -7.47
CA ALA A 309 -1.90 -45.95 -7.95
C ALA A 309 -2.22 -45.32 -9.33
N LYS A 310 -3.43 -45.52 -9.88
CA LYS A 310 -3.78 -45.04 -11.22
C LYS A 310 -4.01 -43.53 -11.21
N VAL A 311 -3.17 -42.80 -11.93
CA VAL A 311 -3.25 -41.33 -12.08
C VAL A 311 -3.89 -40.98 -13.43
N ASP A 312 -4.56 -39.84 -13.50
CA ASP A 312 -5.11 -39.31 -14.75
C ASP A 312 -4.01 -38.99 -15.77
N PRO A 313 -4.16 -39.38 -17.06
CA PRO A 313 -3.12 -39.16 -18.08
C PRO A 313 -2.67 -37.69 -18.21
N HIS A 314 -3.58 -36.72 -18.10
CA HIS A 314 -3.22 -35.29 -18.21
C HIS A 314 -2.38 -34.81 -17.02
N VAL A 315 -2.54 -35.44 -15.86
CA VAL A 315 -1.74 -35.15 -14.66
C VAL A 315 -0.37 -35.82 -14.80
N GLU A 316 -0.31 -37.05 -15.33
CA GLU A 316 0.95 -37.75 -15.60
C GLU A 316 1.83 -36.99 -16.61
N GLU A 317 1.24 -36.45 -17.67
CA GLU A 317 1.94 -35.58 -18.63
C GLU A 317 2.54 -34.33 -17.96
N GLN A 318 1.83 -33.73 -17.01
CA GLN A 318 2.33 -32.57 -16.27
C GLN A 318 3.52 -32.93 -15.37
N PHE A 319 3.53 -34.13 -14.78
CA PHE A 319 4.67 -34.62 -14.01
C PHE A 319 5.94 -34.73 -14.87
N LEU A 320 5.84 -35.08 -16.16
CA LEU A 320 6.98 -35.08 -17.09
C LEU A 320 7.59 -33.68 -17.28
N THR A 321 6.75 -32.65 -17.29
CA THR A 321 7.21 -31.25 -17.43
C THR A 321 7.76 -30.64 -16.13
N GLY A 322 7.56 -31.31 -14.99
CA GLY A 322 7.92 -30.78 -13.69
C GLY A 322 6.97 -29.70 -13.14
N ARG A 323 5.85 -29.44 -13.82
CA ARG A 323 4.93 -28.33 -13.49
C ARG A 323 3.48 -28.81 -13.46
N LEU A 324 2.83 -28.68 -12.31
CA LEU A 324 1.42 -29.03 -12.14
C LEU A 324 0.54 -27.78 -12.14
N TYR A 325 -0.65 -27.87 -12.72
CA TYR A 325 -1.67 -26.84 -12.55
C TYR A 325 -2.43 -27.04 -11.24
N ALA A 326 -2.63 -25.95 -10.51
CA ALA A 326 -3.35 -25.95 -9.24
C ALA A 326 -4.25 -24.73 -9.10
N CYS A 327 -5.34 -24.89 -8.35
CA CYS A 327 -6.25 -23.81 -7.99
C CYS A 327 -6.00 -23.36 -6.54
N VAL A 328 -5.90 -22.05 -6.33
CA VAL A 328 -5.74 -21.47 -4.98
C VAL A 328 -7.09 -21.40 -4.26
N SER A 329 -7.23 -22.09 -3.13
CA SER A 329 -8.46 -22.11 -2.32
C SER A 329 -8.46 -21.08 -1.19
N SER A 330 -7.29 -20.73 -0.67
CA SER A 330 -7.16 -19.74 0.40
C SER A 330 -7.42 -18.31 -0.09
N ARG A 331 -7.50 -17.35 0.85
CA ARG A 331 -7.62 -15.91 0.54
C ARG A 331 -6.33 -15.19 0.98
N PRO A 332 -5.26 -15.15 0.15
CA PRO A 332 -3.93 -14.69 0.58
C PRO A 332 -3.88 -13.33 1.28
N GLY A 333 -4.67 -12.36 0.81
CA GLY A 333 -4.73 -11.02 1.42
C GLY A 333 -5.43 -10.94 2.79
N GLN A 334 -6.11 -12.01 3.21
CA GLN A 334 -6.81 -12.11 4.50
C GLN A 334 -6.15 -13.12 5.45
N SER A 335 -5.70 -14.26 4.92
CA SER A 335 -5.12 -15.36 5.69
C SER A 335 -3.59 -15.37 5.70
N GLY A 336 -2.93 -14.61 4.82
CA GLY A 336 -1.46 -14.52 4.76
C GLY A 336 -0.77 -15.75 4.16
N ARG A 337 -1.55 -16.67 3.56
CA ARG A 337 -1.09 -17.94 2.98
C ARG A 337 -1.78 -18.21 1.64
N CYS A 338 -1.08 -18.87 0.72
CA CYS A 338 -1.56 -19.24 -0.60
C CYS A 338 -1.62 -20.77 -0.70
N ASP A 339 -2.75 -21.34 -0.30
CA ASP A 339 -2.95 -22.80 -0.26
C ASP A 339 -4.02 -23.18 -1.27
N GLY A 340 -3.93 -24.40 -1.80
CA GLY A 340 -4.75 -24.82 -2.93
C GLY A 340 -4.81 -26.33 -3.11
N TYR A 341 -5.31 -26.74 -4.28
CA TYR A 341 -5.36 -28.13 -4.69
C TYR A 341 -4.93 -28.27 -6.15
N ILE A 342 -4.39 -29.43 -6.51
CA ILE A 342 -4.00 -29.79 -7.88
C ILE A 342 -5.27 -29.99 -8.70
N LEU A 343 -5.29 -29.46 -9.93
CA LEU A 343 -6.40 -29.63 -10.85
C LEU A 343 -6.39 -31.04 -11.46
N GLU A 344 -7.53 -31.71 -11.47
CA GLU A 344 -7.69 -33.07 -12.00
C GLU A 344 -8.97 -33.20 -12.83
N GLY A 345 -9.03 -34.23 -13.70
CA GLY A 345 -10.22 -34.61 -14.48
C GLY A 345 -10.84 -33.47 -15.30
N LYS A 346 -12.18 -33.37 -15.26
CA LYS A 346 -12.96 -32.40 -16.05
C LYS A 346 -12.60 -30.94 -15.77
N GLU A 347 -12.22 -30.62 -14.53
CA GLU A 347 -11.81 -29.25 -14.19
C GLU A 347 -10.50 -28.90 -14.88
N LEU A 348 -9.53 -29.83 -14.87
CA LEU A 348 -8.28 -29.68 -15.58
C LEU A 348 -8.49 -29.53 -17.09
N GLU A 349 -9.30 -30.41 -17.69
CA GLU A 349 -9.65 -30.35 -19.12
C GLU A 349 -10.25 -28.99 -19.52
N PHE A 350 -11.18 -28.48 -18.70
CA PHE A 350 -11.79 -27.18 -18.93
C PHE A 350 -10.75 -26.05 -18.98
N TYR A 351 -9.85 -25.99 -17.99
CA TYR A 351 -8.82 -24.96 -17.95
C TYR A 351 -7.76 -25.15 -19.05
N LEU A 352 -7.37 -26.38 -19.38
CA LEU A 352 -6.48 -26.66 -20.51
C LEU A 352 -7.07 -26.15 -21.82
N LYS A 353 -8.38 -26.38 -22.07
CA LYS A 353 -9.08 -25.87 -23.25
C LYS A 353 -9.09 -24.34 -23.28
N LYS A 354 -9.38 -23.68 -22.15
CA LYS A 354 -9.37 -22.21 -22.03
C LYS A 354 -7.99 -21.60 -22.27
N LEU A 355 -6.93 -22.24 -21.77
CA LEU A 355 -5.55 -21.81 -21.98
C LEU A 355 -5.10 -21.96 -23.43
N LYS A 356 -5.45 -23.07 -24.09
CA LYS A 356 -5.16 -23.29 -25.52
C LYS A 356 -5.90 -22.30 -26.41
N SER A 357 -7.20 -22.06 -26.17
CA SER A 357 -7.99 -21.11 -26.97
C SER A 357 -7.47 -19.67 -26.93
N LYS A 358 -6.77 -19.31 -25.85
CA LYS A 358 -6.18 -17.97 -25.69
C LYS A 358 -4.84 -17.82 -26.42
N LYS A 359 -4.16 -18.91 -26.78
CA LYS A 359 -2.89 -18.88 -27.53
C LYS A 359 -3.09 -18.83 -29.05
N GLY A 360 -4.23 -19.30 -29.54
CA GLY A 360 -4.57 -19.29 -30.97
C GLY A 360 -5.26 -18.01 -31.46
N LYS A 361 -5.51 -17.06 -30.56
CA LYS A 361 -5.89 -15.67 -30.84
C LYS A 361 -4.72 -14.79 -30.46
#